data_AF-A0A673YA23-F1
#
_entry.id   AF-A0A673YA23-F1
#
_cell.length_a   1.000
_cell.length_b   1.000
_cell.length_c   1.000
_cell.angle_alpha   90.00
_cell.angle_beta   90.00
_cell.angle_gamma   90.00
#
_symmetry.space_group_name_H-M   'P 1'
#
loop_
_entity.id
_entity.type
_entity.pdbx_description
1 polymer ?
#
loop_
_entity_poly.entity_id
_entity_poly.type
_entity_poly.pdbx_seq_one_letter_code
_entity_poly.pdbx_strand_id
1 'polypeptide(L)'
;MSRIEKMSILGVRSFGVEDKDKQVISFFNPLTVLVGPNGAGKTTIIECLKYVTAGEFPPGSKGNTFVHDPKDAHETDVRAQIRLQFTDLNGEKVAVQRSMQWQALYCTQDRPTHKAGA
;
A
#
# COMPACT_ATOMS: atom_id res chain seq x y z
N MET A 1 -14.34 5.91 24.11
CA MET A 1 -14.05 4.54 23.61
C MET A 1 -13.24 4.70 22.34
N SER A 2 -12.03 4.14 22.34
CA SER A 2 -11.16 4.18 21.17
C SER A 2 -11.70 3.27 20.06
N ARG A 3 -11.49 3.67 18.81
CA ARG A 3 -11.95 2.91 17.64
C ARG A 3 -11.19 3.31 16.38
N ILE A 4 -10.95 2.36 15.50
CA ILE A 4 -10.49 2.64 14.13
C ILE A 4 -11.68 3.14 13.29
N GLU A 5 -11.48 4.17 12.47
CA GLU A 5 -12.54 4.78 11.67
C GLU A 5 -12.33 4.53 10.17
N LYS A 6 -11.17 4.93 9.65
CA LYS A 6 -10.85 4.84 8.22
C LYS A 6 -9.40 4.48 7.99
N MET A 7 -9.13 3.71 6.94
CA MET A 7 -7.78 3.49 6.44
C MET A 7 -7.74 3.71 4.93
N SER A 8 -6.73 4.42 4.44
CA SER A 8 -6.44 4.51 3.01
C SER A 8 -5.15 3.78 2.66
N ILE A 9 -5.17 3.05 1.56
CA ILE A 9 -4.03 2.30 1.02
C ILE A 9 -3.75 2.76 -0.41
N LEU A 10 -2.48 3.01 -0.72
CA LEU A 10 -1.97 3.35 -2.05
C LEU A 10 -0.64 2.63 -2.28
N GLY A 11 -0.44 2.05 -3.45
CA GLY A 11 0.85 1.48 -3.91
C GLY A 11 1.35 0.25 -3.13
N VAL A 12 0.47 -0.47 -2.43
CA VAL A 12 0.83 -1.67 -1.65
C VAL A 12 0.34 -2.92 -2.38
N ARG A 13 1.23 -3.85 -2.73
CA ARG A 13 0.89 -5.07 -3.50
C ARG A 13 -0.09 -4.74 -4.65
N SER A 14 -1.24 -5.40 -4.75
CA SER A 14 -2.23 -5.18 -5.81
C SER A 14 -3.00 -3.85 -5.73
N PHE A 15 -2.77 -3.01 -4.73
CA PHE A 15 -3.33 -1.64 -4.70
C PHE A 15 -2.52 -0.75 -5.64
N GLY A 16 -3.21 -0.09 -6.58
CA GLY A 16 -2.59 0.75 -7.61
C GLY A 16 -1.76 1.90 -7.05
N VAL A 17 -0.88 2.43 -7.88
CA VAL A 17 0.16 3.41 -7.51
C VAL A 17 -0.26 4.86 -7.77
N GLU A 18 -1.28 5.08 -8.59
CA GLU A 18 -1.78 6.41 -8.90
C GLU A 18 -2.78 6.91 -7.85
N ASP A 19 -2.87 8.23 -7.66
CA ASP A 19 -3.81 8.82 -6.70
C ASP A 19 -5.28 8.43 -6.97
N LYS A 20 -5.63 8.19 -8.24
CA LYS A 20 -6.97 7.70 -8.64
C LYS A 20 -7.28 6.31 -8.12
N ASP A 21 -6.26 5.50 -7.86
CA ASP A 21 -6.39 4.10 -7.41
C ASP A 21 -6.44 3.98 -5.88
N LYS A 22 -6.24 5.09 -5.15
CA LYS A 22 -6.25 5.12 -3.70
C LYS A 22 -7.56 4.55 -3.15
N GLN A 23 -7.44 3.43 -2.43
CA GLN A 23 -8.59 2.77 -1.81
C GLN A 23 -8.79 3.26 -0.39
N VAL A 24 -10.04 3.51 -0.02
CA VAL A 24 -10.43 3.93 1.34
C VAL A 24 -11.38 2.91 1.93
N ILE A 25 -11.01 2.37 3.09
CA ILE A 25 -11.76 1.39 3.86
C ILE A 25 -12.32 2.09 5.08
N SER A 26 -13.63 1.98 5.28
CA SER A 26 -14.30 2.45 6.50
C SER A 26 -14.56 1.26 7.42
N PHE A 27 -14.20 1.39 8.69
CA PHE A 27 -14.44 0.35 9.69
C PHE A 27 -15.75 0.64 10.43
N PHE A 28 -16.57 -0.40 10.54
CA PHE A 28 -17.88 -0.37 11.19
C PHE A 28 -17.81 -1.02 12.58
N ASN A 29 -18.64 -0.50 13.48
CA ASN A 29 -18.82 -0.98 14.85
C ASN A 29 -20.22 -1.61 14.96
N PRO A 30 -20.40 -2.80 15.55
CA PRO A 30 -19.41 -3.60 16.28
C PRO A 30 -18.54 -4.52 15.42
N LEU A 31 -18.87 -4.69 14.14
CA LEU A 31 -18.22 -5.68 13.28
C LEU A 31 -17.98 -5.14 11.87
N THR A 32 -16.78 -5.38 11.35
CA THR A 32 -16.42 -5.19 9.94
C THR A 32 -16.08 -6.54 9.34
N VAL A 33 -16.72 -6.89 8.22
CA VAL A 33 -16.46 -8.17 7.52
C VAL A 33 -15.77 -7.87 6.19
N LEU A 34 -14.59 -8.45 5.97
CA LEU A 34 -13.86 -8.35 4.72
C LEU A 34 -14.18 -9.57 3.84
N VAL A 35 -14.97 -9.36 2.79
CA VAL A 35 -15.37 -10.41 1.84
C VAL A 35 -14.84 -10.13 0.43
N GLY A 36 -14.70 -11.18 -0.37
CA GLY A 36 -14.23 -11.09 -1.75
C GLY A 36 -13.52 -12.37 -2.21
N PRO A 37 -13.25 -12.52 -3.51
CA PRO A 37 -12.58 -13.71 -4.05
C PRO A 37 -11.14 -13.86 -3.55
N ASN A 38 -10.54 -15.02 -3.81
CA ASN A 38 -9.11 -15.24 -3.55
C ASN A 38 -8.28 -14.25 -4.38
N GLY A 39 -7.19 -13.73 -3.80
CA GLY A 39 -6.38 -12.70 -4.44
C GLY A 39 -6.95 -11.27 -4.38
N ALA A 40 -8.16 -11.05 -3.85
CA ALA A 40 -8.77 -9.70 -3.75
C ALA A 40 -8.09 -8.73 -2.76
N GLY A 41 -6.95 -9.10 -2.16
CA GLY A 41 -6.22 -8.21 -1.23
C GLY A 41 -6.75 -8.18 0.22
N LYS A 42 -7.65 -9.09 0.61
CA LYS A 42 -8.18 -9.15 2.00
C LYS A 42 -7.06 -9.26 3.05
N THR A 43 -6.11 -10.16 2.85
CA THR A 43 -4.94 -10.31 3.74
C THR A 43 -4.08 -9.05 3.76
N THR A 44 -3.89 -8.42 2.59
CA THR A 44 -3.15 -7.16 2.45
C THR A 44 -3.75 -6.03 3.30
N ILE A 45 -5.07 -5.96 3.44
CA ILE A 45 -5.74 -4.97 4.30
C ILE A 45 -5.30 -5.15 5.76
N ILE A 46 -5.24 -6.39 6.25
CA ILE A 46 -4.81 -6.71 7.62
C ILE A 46 -3.31 -6.45 7.79
N GLU A 47 -2.51 -6.78 6.78
CA GLU A 47 -1.07 -6.44 6.73
C GLU A 47 -0.83 -4.93 6.82
N CYS A 48 -1.61 -4.11 6.10
CA CYS A 48 -1.54 -2.65 6.16
C CYS A 48 -1.89 -2.11 7.55
N LEU A 49 -2.89 -2.67 8.22
CA LEU A 49 -3.24 -2.33 9.60
C LEU A 49 -2.08 -2.64 10.56
N LYS A 50 -1.46 -3.81 10.41
CA LYS A 50 -0.29 -4.18 11.22
C LYS A 50 0.88 -3.24 10.97
N TYR A 51 1.16 -2.93 9.71
CA TYR A 51 2.25 -2.05 9.34
C TYR A 51 2.06 -0.62 9.84
N VAL A 52 0.88 -0.01 9.66
CA VAL A 52 0.65 1.38 10.09
C VAL A 52 0.72 1.53 11.61
N THR A 53 0.26 0.53 12.36
CA THR A 53 0.25 0.55 13.84
C THR A 53 1.60 0.17 14.44
N ALA A 54 2.19 -0.95 14.04
CA ALA A 54 3.41 -1.51 14.63
C ALA A 54 4.69 -1.22 13.84
N GLY A 55 4.59 -0.82 12.57
CA GLY A 55 5.76 -0.68 11.69
C GLY A 55 6.33 -2.01 11.20
N GLU A 56 5.63 -3.12 11.44
CA GLU A 56 6.07 -4.46 11.07
C GLU A 56 5.63 -4.83 9.66
N PHE A 57 6.57 -5.30 8.84
CA PHE A 57 6.26 -5.86 7.52
C PHE A 57 5.65 -7.27 7.63
N PRO A 58 4.88 -7.70 6.62
CA PRO A 58 4.44 -9.09 6.50
C PRO A 58 5.60 -10.09 6.54
N PRO A 59 5.39 -11.31 7.06
CA PRO A 59 6.42 -12.35 7.09
C PRO A 59 6.93 -12.63 5.67
N GLY A 60 8.25 -12.73 5.51
CA GLY A 60 8.89 -12.96 4.22
C GLY A 60 8.99 -11.72 3.32
N SER A 61 8.42 -10.58 3.70
CA SER A 61 8.57 -9.32 2.97
C SER A 61 9.62 -8.42 3.63
N LYS A 62 10.69 -8.07 2.89
CA LYS A 62 11.71 -7.10 3.31
C LYS A 62 11.49 -5.76 2.61
N GLY A 63 10.31 -5.15 2.80
CA GLY A 63 9.91 -3.88 2.17
C GLY A 63 9.60 -3.98 0.67
N ASN A 64 10.52 -4.52 -0.14
CA ASN A 64 10.43 -4.56 -1.59
C ASN A 64 9.19 -5.31 -2.09
N THR A 65 8.84 -6.45 -1.48
CA THR A 65 7.68 -7.25 -1.91
C THR A 65 6.34 -6.78 -1.33
N PHE A 66 6.36 -5.73 -0.50
CA PHE A 66 5.14 -5.14 0.09
C PHE A 66 4.67 -3.93 -0.71
N VAL A 67 5.61 -3.16 -1.28
CA VAL A 67 5.34 -2.12 -2.28
C VAL A 67 4.90 -2.79 -3.59
N HIS A 68 3.99 -2.14 -4.33
CA HIS A 68 3.61 -2.55 -5.67
C HIS A 68 4.85 -2.61 -6.58
N ASP A 69 4.92 -3.61 -7.46
CA ASP A 69 6.12 -3.83 -8.27
C ASP A 69 6.28 -2.73 -9.31
N PRO A 70 7.42 -1.99 -9.35
CA PRO A 70 7.69 -1.00 -10.38
C PRO A 70 7.60 -1.58 -11.79
N LYS A 71 7.91 -2.88 -11.98
CA LYS A 71 7.77 -3.54 -13.28
C LYS A 71 6.30 -3.66 -13.72
N ASP A 72 5.41 -3.97 -12.78
CA ASP A 72 3.97 -4.07 -13.04
C ASP A 72 3.35 -2.68 -13.26
N ALA A 73 3.89 -1.66 -12.61
CA ALA A 73 3.51 -0.26 -12.81
C ALA A 73 4.14 0.37 -14.06
N HIS A 74 5.09 -0.29 -14.72
CA HIS A 74 5.95 0.29 -15.76
C HIS A 74 6.69 1.57 -15.32
N GLU A 75 7.06 1.65 -14.05
CA GLU A 75 7.74 2.77 -13.42
C GLU A 75 9.14 2.38 -12.92
N THR A 76 10.00 3.37 -12.71
CA THR A 76 11.35 3.15 -12.15
C THR A 76 11.37 3.17 -10.61
N ASP A 77 10.38 3.85 -10.03
CA ASP A 77 10.19 4.03 -8.61
C ASP A 77 8.71 3.97 -8.29
N VAL A 78 8.35 3.20 -7.26
CA VAL A 78 6.99 3.14 -6.75
C VAL A 78 6.98 3.58 -5.30
N ARG A 79 6.02 4.44 -4.96
CA ARG A 79 5.75 4.87 -3.60
C ARG A 79 4.46 4.25 -3.11
N ALA A 80 4.50 3.72 -1.89
CA ALA A 80 3.31 3.26 -1.19
C ALA A 80 3.05 4.12 0.05
N GLN A 81 1.77 4.26 0.38
CA GLN A 81 1.33 5.04 1.52
C GLN A 81 0.13 4.39 2.17
N ILE A 82 0.19 4.26 3.49
CA ILE A 82 -0.92 3.80 4.32
C ILE A 82 -1.23 4.89 5.33
N ARG A 83 -2.50 5.30 5.41
CA ARG A 83 -2.98 6.30 6.39
C ARG A 83 -4.14 5.70 7.18
N LEU A 84 -4.02 5.70 8.51
CA LEU A 84 -5.06 5.24 9.43
C LEU A 84 -5.60 6.42 10.22
N GLN A 85 -6.91 6.51 10.33
CA GLN A 85 -7.64 7.44 11.19
C GLN A 85 -8.37 6.64 12.27
N PHE A 86 -8.22 7.06 13.53
CA PHE A 86 -8.86 6.44 14.67
C PHE A 86 -9.18 7.48 15.74
N THR A 87 -10.15 7.16 16.60
CA THR A 87 -10.42 7.90 17.84
C THR A 87 -9.59 7.29 18.96
N ASP A 88 -8.87 8.12 19.70
CA ASP A 88 -8.09 7.69 20.87
C ASP A 88 -8.97 7.47 22.12
N LEU A 89 -8.34 7.25 23.28
CA LEU A 89 -9.06 7.07 24.55
C LEU A 89 -9.71 8.37 25.06
N ASN A 90 -9.16 9.53 24.69
CA ASN A 90 -9.65 10.85 25.08
C ASN A 90 -10.83 11.32 24.21
N GLY A 91 -11.13 10.60 23.12
CA GLY A 91 -12.16 10.99 22.15
C GLY A 91 -11.61 11.84 21.00
N GLU A 92 -10.30 12.05 20.95
CA GLU A 92 -9.63 12.85 19.92
C GLU A 92 -9.42 12.06 18.64
N LYS A 93 -9.56 12.73 17.50
CA LYS A 93 -9.31 12.14 16.19
C LYS A 93 -7.82 12.19 15.88
N VAL A 94 -7.20 11.03 15.76
CA VAL A 94 -5.79 10.86 15.44
C VAL A 94 -5.66 10.29 14.03
N ALA A 95 -4.65 10.77 13.30
CA ALA A 95 -4.27 10.21 12.00
C ALA A 95 -2.79 9.83 12.01
N VAL A 96 -2.49 8.60 11.63
CA VAL A 96 -1.14 8.08 11.47
C VAL A 96 -0.91 7.74 10.00
N GLN A 97 0.28 8.07 9.50
CA GLN A 97 0.67 7.78 8.13
C GLN A 97 2.05 7.13 8.11
N ARG A 98 2.20 6.10 7.28
CA ARG A 98 3.51 5.52 6.94
C ARG A 98 3.66 5.46 5.43
N SER A 99 4.85 5.79 4.96
CA SER A 99 5.22 5.77 3.55
C SER A 99 6.42 4.87 3.35
N MET A 100 6.47 4.23 2.19
CA MET A 100 7.53 3.34 1.77
C MET A 100 7.77 3.53 0.28
N GLN A 101 8.95 3.16 -0.19
CA GLN A 101 9.38 3.37 -1.56
C GLN A 101 10.18 2.16 -2.01
N TRP A 102 9.97 1.74 -3.25
CA TRP A 102 10.75 0.69 -3.88
C TRP A 102 11.25 1.16 -5.25
N GLN A 103 12.57 1.19 -5.40
CA GLN A 103 13.26 1.45 -6.66
C GLN A 103 13.69 0.14 -7.30
N ALA A 104 13.36 -0.03 -8.58
CA ALA A 104 13.89 -1.14 -9.35
C ALA A 104 15.37 -0.89 -9.65
N LEU A 105 16.26 -1.83 -9.28
CA LEU A 105 17.70 -1.68 -9.50
C LEU A 105 18.13 -1.79 -10.98
N TYR A 106 17.23 -2.16 -11.90
CA TYR A 106 17.54 -2.27 -13.33
C TYR A 106 16.31 -1.98 -14.21
N CYS A 107 16.24 -0.78 -14.79
CA CYS A 107 15.35 -0.42 -15.90
C CYS A 107 16.16 0.28 -17.01
N THR A 108 17.23 -0.35 -17.50
CA THR A 108 18.11 0.19 -18.57
C THR A 108 18.41 -0.82 -19.69
N GLN A 109 17.62 -1.89 -19.84
CA GLN A 109 17.75 -2.82 -20.96
C GLN A 109 16.42 -3.01 -21.69
N ASP A 110 15.84 -1.93 -22.21
CA ASP A 110 14.89 -1.97 -23.34
C ASP A 110 14.64 -0.57 -23.92
N ARG A 111 15.71 0.18 -24.21
CA ARG A 111 15.63 1.25 -25.22
C ARG A 111 16.05 0.63 -26.56
N PRO A 112 15.19 0.63 -27.61
CA PRO A 112 15.63 0.24 -28.93
C PRO A 112 16.71 1.24 -29.35
N THR A 113 17.93 0.76 -29.54
CA THR A 113 18.98 1.51 -30.20
C THR A 113 18.52 1.71 -31.64
N HIS A 114 17.97 2.88 -31.94
CA HIS A 114 17.94 3.37 -33.31
C HIS A 114 19.39 3.41 -33.79
N LYS A 115 19.80 2.38 -34.53
CA LYS A 115 21.00 2.40 -35.33
C LYS A 115 20.86 3.58 -36.29
N ALA A 116 21.66 4.62 -36.07
CA ALA A 116 21.98 5.58 -37.10
C ALA A 116 22.68 4.81 -38.22
N GLY A 117 21.95 4.57 -39.31
CA GLY A 117 22.51 4.09 -40.56
C GLY A 117 23.28 5.23 -41.24
N ALA A 118 24.37 4.82 -41.91
CA ALA A 118 25.36 5.62 -42.61
C ALA A 118 24.79 6.56 -43.68
#